data_AF-A0A924Y8B1-F1
#
_entry.id   AF-A0A924Y8B1-F1
#
_cell.length_a   1.000
_cell.length_b   1.000
_cell.length_c   1.000
_cell.angle_alpha   90.00
_cell.angle_beta   90.00
_cell.angle_gamma   90.00
#
_symmetry.space_group_name_H-M   'P 1'
#
loop_
_entity.id
_entity.type
_entity.pdbx_description
1 polymer ?
#
loop_
_entity_poly.entity_id
_entity_poly.type
_entity_poly.pdbx_seq_one_letter_code
_entity_poly.pdbx_strand_id
1 'polypeptide(L)'
;MNDFEPMVILARAGNVEAFEKLVRLFQNKAFAVALTHLGNRYQAEDAVQEAFIEVYFRLTQLADPSAFPAWLRKIVRGKCVRQLRSGKSAPATIPLDELASLSAAAPSPEEMALEAVSRQTLREAMDTLGAEQRNALLLYAVGGYDYAEIAGLMGLSLPLVKKRIYTARRQLRGDENLLALRLSTERPSGRTGFAALVRERATRRAQKRKETLMEEQNRTNAALRVELVGPGIEVKVPIKNLYAFYRYEMLLFNDGEPAPPTEESAETWKCGTWVNQHGVINGLNSRTHDEAVSGEDNFWEWPSLQAYLITLNGWPAGFAMVASPPNATPGVEYRLQEFFVINKARRRGVATEAIRQLFARLPGKWELWTDPRNLPASSFWHKNVPLVSGGKFTDEMIYAGGDRDVPGYVFTT
;
A
#
# COMPACT_ATOMS: atom_id res chain seq x y z
N MET A 1 -24.30 -10.35 16.66
CA MET A 1 -22.94 -9.91 17.03
C MET A 1 -22.22 -9.60 15.72
N ASN A 2 -21.71 -8.38 15.56
CA ASN A 2 -21.13 -7.84 14.32
C ASN A 2 -19.76 -8.48 14.00
N ASP A 3 -19.74 -9.70 13.46
CA ASP A 3 -18.51 -10.48 13.21
C ASP A 3 -17.65 -9.97 12.02
N PHE A 4 -17.91 -8.76 11.52
CA PHE A 4 -17.18 -8.19 10.39
C PHE A 4 -16.11 -7.17 10.80
N GLU A 5 -16.21 -6.58 11.99
CA GLU A 5 -15.29 -5.55 12.45
C GLU A 5 -13.83 -6.05 12.52
N PRO A 6 -13.55 -7.28 13.01
CA PRO A 6 -12.19 -7.83 12.95
C PRO A 6 -11.66 -7.96 11.51
N MET A 7 -12.51 -8.32 10.56
CA MET A 7 -12.12 -8.42 9.14
C MET A 7 -11.77 -7.05 8.55
N VAL A 8 -12.50 -6.00 8.95
CA VAL A 8 -12.19 -4.62 8.56
C VAL A 8 -10.84 -4.20 9.11
N ILE A 9 -10.55 -4.50 10.38
CA ILE A 9 -9.27 -4.17 11.02
C ILE A 9 -8.10 -4.87 10.31
N LEU A 10 -8.21 -6.18 10.06
CA LEU A 10 -7.17 -6.95 9.37
C LEU A 10 -6.98 -6.47 7.92
N ALA A 11 -8.07 -6.20 7.20
CA ALA A 11 -8.00 -5.71 5.83
C ALA A 11 -7.36 -4.31 5.74
N ARG A 12 -7.54 -3.44 6.75
CA ARG A 12 -6.84 -2.14 6.85
C ARG A 12 -5.33 -2.31 6.99
N ALA A 13 -4.89 -3.37 7.67
CA ALA A 13 -3.47 -3.72 7.81
C ALA A 13 -2.88 -4.40 6.56
N GLY A 14 -3.66 -4.56 5.49
CA GLY A 14 -3.21 -5.16 4.23
C GLY A 14 -3.47 -6.66 4.11
N ASN A 15 -4.19 -7.28 5.04
CA ASN A 15 -4.55 -8.69 4.95
C ASN A 15 -5.58 -8.91 3.82
N VAL A 16 -5.15 -9.56 2.74
CA VAL A 16 -5.91 -9.73 1.51
C VAL A 16 -7.04 -10.75 1.69
N GLU A 17 -6.83 -11.77 2.50
CA GLU A 17 -7.82 -12.82 2.81
C GLU A 17 -8.97 -12.26 3.65
N ALA A 18 -8.67 -11.38 4.61
CA ALA A 18 -9.67 -10.67 5.40
C ALA A 18 -10.52 -9.75 4.52
N PHE A 19 -9.89 -9.07 3.56
CA PHE A 19 -10.62 -8.28 2.57
C PHE A 19 -11.55 -9.16 1.72
N GLU A 20 -11.09 -10.32 1.25
CA GLU A 20 -11.94 -11.24 0.49
C GLU A 20 -13.15 -11.73 1.32
N LYS A 21 -12.94 -12.10 2.59
CA LYS A 21 -14.02 -12.47 3.50
C LYS A 21 -15.03 -11.33 3.68
N LEU A 22 -14.54 -10.11 3.80
CA LEU A 22 -15.37 -8.90 3.88
C LEU A 22 -16.21 -8.72 2.61
N VAL A 23 -15.62 -8.93 1.42
CA VAL A 23 -16.37 -8.91 0.15
C VAL A 23 -17.46 -9.99 0.14
N ARG A 24 -17.13 -11.24 0.52
CA ARG A 24 -18.11 -12.34 0.57
C ARG A 24 -19.30 -12.03 1.46
N LEU A 25 -19.06 -11.39 2.61
CA LEU A 25 -20.10 -11.04 3.58
C LEU A 25 -21.04 -9.95 3.05
N PHE A 26 -20.51 -8.96 2.31
CA PHE A 26 -21.29 -7.78 1.91
C PHE A 26 -21.69 -7.74 0.44
N GLN A 27 -21.20 -8.64 -0.42
CA GLN A 27 -21.45 -8.62 -1.88
C GLN A 27 -22.94 -8.61 -2.23
N ASN A 28 -23.76 -9.41 -1.53
CA ASN A 28 -25.20 -9.50 -1.80
C ASN A 28 -25.94 -8.23 -1.35
N LYS A 29 -25.59 -7.70 -0.17
CA LYS A 29 -26.12 -6.44 0.36
C LYS A 29 -25.78 -5.28 -0.58
N ALA A 30 -24.52 -5.17 -1.02
CA ALA A 30 -24.07 -4.16 -1.97
C ALA A 30 -24.77 -4.29 -3.34
N PHE A 31 -24.90 -5.51 -3.85
CA PHE A 31 -25.57 -5.78 -5.12
C PHE A 31 -27.05 -5.45 -5.11
N ALA A 32 -27.78 -5.80 -4.04
CA ALA A 32 -29.18 -5.42 -3.92
C ALA A 32 -29.36 -3.90 -3.97
N VAL A 33 -28.49 -3.13 -3.29
CA VAL A 33 -28.49 -1.67 -3.35
C VAL A 33 -28.17 -1.16 -4.75
N ALA A 34 -27.19 -1.72 -5.45
CA ALA A 34 -26.88 -1.31 -6.82
C ALA A 34 -28.04 -1.61 -7.79
N LEU A 35 -28.71 -2.76 -7.61
CA LEU A 35 -29.82 -3.19 -8.44
C LEU A 35 -31.06 -2.29 -8.28
N THR A 36 -31.33 -1.77 -7.08
CA THR A 36 -32.42 -0.79 -6.87
C THR A 36 -32.16 0.55 -7.59
N HIS A 37 -30.89 0.89 -7.83
CA HIS A 37 -30.51 2.11 -8.53
C HIS A 37 -30.44 1.94 -10.06
N LEU A 38 -29.90 0.81 -10.52
CA LEU A 38 -29.56 0.61 -11.93
C LEU A 38 -30.60 -0.21 -12.68
N GLY A 39 -31.37 -1.06 -12.00
CA GLY A 39 -32.37 -1.94 -12.62
C GLY A 39 -31.81 -2.96 -13.61
N ASN A 40 -30.50 -3.01 -13.80
CA ASN A 40 -29.79 -3.92 -14.69
C ASN A 40 -28.73 -4.69 -13.90
N ARG A 41 -28.82 -6.02 -13.97
CA ARG A 41 -27.90 -6.95 -13.29
C ARG A 41 -26.43 -6.67 -13.62
N TYR A 42 -26.06 -6.63 -14.90
CA TYR A 42 -24.67 -6.49 -15.32
C TYR A 42 -24.09 -5.16 -14.88
N GLN A 43 -24.87 -4.09 -14.98
CA GLN A 43 -24.45 -2.77 -14.49
C GLN A 43 -24.31 -2.78 -12.96
N ALA A 44 -25.22 -3.44 -12.24
CA ALA A 44 -25.12 -3.58 -10.79
C ALA A 44 -23.90 -4.40 -10.35
N GLU A 45 -23.60 -5.52 -11.02
CA GLU A 45 -22.39 -6.32 -10.75
C GLU A 45 -21.13 -5.48 -10.98
N ASP A 46 -21.03 -4.78 -12.12
CA ASP A 46 -19.89 -3.92 -12.45
C ASP A 46 -19.71 -2.79 -11.43
N ALA A 47 -20.79 -2.09 -11.08
CA ALA A 47 -20.77 -1.04 -10.06
C ALA A 47 -20.30 -1.54 -8.70
N VAL A 48 -20.70 -2.76 -8.29
CA VAL A 48 -20.29 -3.36 -7.02
C VAL A 48 -18.83 -3.81 -7.06
N GLN A 49 -18.37 -4.39 -8.16
CA GLN A 49 -16.96 -4.74 -8.33
C GLN A 49 -16.08 -3.49 -8.20
N GLU A 50 -16.39 -2.43 -8.94
CA GLU A 50 -15.67 -1.17 -8.87
C GLU A 50 -15.79 -0.50 -7.49
N ALA A 51 -16.93 -0.66 -6.79
CA ALA A 51 -17.09 -0.18 -5.42
C ALA A 51 -16.16 -0.90 -4.45
N PHE A 52 -16.06 -2.23 -4.51
CA PHE A 52 -15.15 -2.98 -3.64
C PHE A 52 -13.68 -2.74 -3.97
N ILE A 53 -13.32 -2.56 -5.25
CA ILE A 53 -11.96 -2.14 -5.61
C ILE A 53 -11.65 -0.76 -5.01
N GLU A 54 -12.59 0.19 -5.05
CA GLU A 54 -12.41 1.48 -4.38
C GLU A 54 -12.31 1.34 -2.86
N VAL A 55 -13.10 0.44 -2.26
CA VAL A 55 -13.01 0.11 -0.83
C VAL A 55 -11.60 -0.38 -0.50
N TYR A 56 -11.02 -1.30 -1.27
CA TYR A 56 -9.66 -1.81 -1.03
C TYR A 56 -8.64 -0.68 -0.87
N PHE A 57 -8.69 0.34 -1.74
CA PHE A 57 -7.75 1.47 -1.68
C PHE A 57 -8.08 2.52 -0.61
N ARG A 58 -9.34 2.61 -0.18
CA ARG A 58 -9.80 3.65 0.75
C ARG A 58 -10.07 3.13 2.16
N LEU A 59 -9.96 1.82 2.39
CA LEU A 59 -10.34 1.21 3.67
C LEU A 59 -9.55 1.78 4.86
N THR A 60 -8.29 2.17 4.63
CA THR A 60 -7.45 2.85 5.64
C THR A 60 -7.99 4.19 6.10
N GLN A 61 -8.87 4.83 5.31
CA GLN A 61 -9.54 6.11 5.64
C GLN A 61 -10.77 5.92 6.53
N LEU A 62 -11.25 4.68 6.72
CA LEU A 62 -12.38 4.39 7.59
C LEU A 62 -11.89 4.37 9.05
N ALA A 63 -12.22 5.42 9.79
CA ALA A 63 -11.81 5.57 11.19
C ALA A 63 -12.45 4.51 12.10
N ASP A 64 -13.77 4.36 11.99
CA ASP A 64 -14.58 3.44 12.80
C ASP A 64 -14.99 2.20 11.96
N PRO A 65 -14.49 1.00 12.31
CA PRO A 65 -14.87 -0.25 11.63
C PRO A 65 -16.37 -0.52 11.63
N SER A 66 -17.10 -0.14 12.68
CA SER A 66 -18.55 -0.40 12.80
C SER A 66 -19.36 0.37 11.75
N ALA A 67 -18.83 1.49 11.24
CA ALA A 67 -19.43 2.30 10.19
C ALA A 67 -19.30 1.70 8.79
N PHE A 68 -18.57 0.58 8.62
CA PHE A 68 -18.32 -0.05 7.33
C PHE A 68 -19.59 -0.28 6.48
N PRO A 69 -20.71 -0.82 7.00
CA PRO A 69 -21.90 -1.06 6.18
C PRO A 69 -22.52 0.23 5.62
N ALA A 70 -22.53 1.31 6.40
CA ALA A 70 -23.01 2.62 5.94
C ALA A 70 -22.04 3.24 4.92
N TRP A 71 -20.74 3.13 5.18
CA TRP A 71 -19.70 3.66 4.31
C TRP A 71 -19.64 2.94 2.95
N LEU A 72 -19.72 1.61 2.93
CA LEU A 72 -19.81 0.80 1.71
C LEU A 72 -21.02 1.21 0.86
N ARG A 73 -22.20 1.36 1.47
CA ARG A 73 -23.42 1.80 0.77
C ARG A 73 -23.23 3.16 0.08
N LYS A 74 -22.53 4.10 0.73
CA LYS A 74 -22.22 5.41 0.14
C LYS A 74 -21.35 5.28 -1.11
N ILE A 75 -20.33 4.41 -1.09
CA ILE A 75 -19.47 4.15 -2.24
C ILE A 75 -20.26 3.50 -3.38
N VAL A 76 -21.04 2.45 -3.09
CA VAL A 76 -21.88 1.75 -4.07
C VAL A 76 -22.84 2.72 -4.75
N ARG A 77 -23.56 3.54 -3.98
CA ARG A 77 -24.46 4.58 -4.53
C ARG A 77 -23.70 5.56 -5.43
N GLY A 78 -22.50 5.99 -5.01
CA GLY A 78 -21.63 6.86 -5.81
C GLY A 78 -21.26 6.25 -7.16
N LYS A 79 -20.96 4.94 -7.20
CA LYS A 79 -20.70 4.21 -8.46
C LYS A 79 -21.94 4.17 -9.35
N CYS A 80 -23.10 3.85 -8.79
CA CYS A 80 -24.36 3.79 -9.54
C CYS A 80 -24.71 5.15 -10.16
N VAL A 81 -24.65 6.24 -9.37
CA VAL A 81 -24.92 7.60 -9.85
C VAL A 81 -23.94 8.00 -10.96
N ARG A 82 -22.65 7.66 -10.82
CA ARG A 82 -21.65 7.93 -11.85
C ARG A 82 -21.96 7.18 -13.14
N GLN A 83 -22.36 5.91 -13.05
CA GLN A 83 -22.69 5.10 -14.21
C GLN A 83 -23.91 5.64 -14.96
N LEU A 84 -24.99 5.96 -14.23
CA LEU A 84 -26.19 6.61 -14.79
C LEU A 84 -25.85 7.93 -15.50
N ARG A 85 -24.97 8.76 -14.90
CA ARG A 85 -24.56 10.04 -15.51
C ARG A 85 -23.70 9.86 -16.75
N SER A 86 -22.92 8.78 -16.83
CA SER A 86 -21.96 8.56 -17.91
C SER A 86 -22.58 8.02 -19.21
N GLY A 87 -23.85 7.63 -19.20
CA GLY A 87 -24.54 7.09 -20.39
C GLY A 87 -23.91 5.83 -20.99
N LYS A 88 -22.94 5.20 -20.31
CA LYS A 88 -22.25 3.99 -20.77
C LYS A 88 -23.16 2.76 -20.64
N SER A 89 -24.15 2.69 -21.51
CA SER A 89 -24.79 1.44 -21.93
C SER A 89 -23.90 0.78 -22.98
N ALA A 90 -22.81 0.16 -22.54
CA ALA A 90 -22.13 -0.85 -23.35
C ALA A 90 -21.77 -2.01 -22.42
N PRO A 91 -22.09 -3.27 -22.77
CA PRO A 91 -21.53 -4.39 -22.05
C PRO A 91 -20.01 -4.32 -22.23
N ALA A 92 -19.28 -4.32 -21.12
CA ALA A 92 -17.84 -4.55 -21.18
C ALA A 92 -17.65 -5.89 -21.88
N THR A 93 -17.09 -5.87 -23.09
CA THR A 93 -16.65 -7.06 -23.79
C THR A 93 -15.61 -7.70 -22.89
N ILE A 94 -15.98 -8.79 -22.23
CA ILE A 94 -15.04 -9.60 -21.45
C ILE A 94 -14.03 -10.14 -22.47
N PRO A 95 -12.73 -9.82 -22.36
CA PRO A 95 -11.72 -10.44 -23.20
C PRO A 95 -11.81 -11.96 -23.02
N LEU A 96 -11.83 -12.71 -24.13
CA LEU A 96 -12.05 -14.16 -24.14
C LEU A 96 -11.03 -14.92 -23.25
N ASP A 97 -9.90 -14.29 -22.95
CA ASP A 97 -8.83 -14.81 -22.09
C ASP A 97 -9.14 -14.77 -20.57
N GLU A 98 -10.15 -14.01 -20.11
CA GLU A 98 -10.56 -13.97 -18.68
C GLU A 98 -11.53 -15.11 -18.29
N LEU A 99 -12.02 -15.92 -19.23
CA LEU A 99 -12.98 -17.02 -18.96
C LEU A 99 -12.32 -18.36 -18.65
N ALA A 100 -11.01 -18.51 -18.88
CA ALA A 100 -10.32 -19.81 -18.85
C ALA A 100 -9.98 -20.34 -17.44
N SER A 101 -10.20 -19.57 -16.36
CA SER A 101 -9.77 -19.94 -15.00
C SER A 101 -10.89 -20.35 -14.03
N LEU A 102 -12.13 -20.52 -14.49
CA LEU A 102 -13.23 -21.04 -13.68
C LEU A 102 -13.81 -22.32 -14.30
N SER A 103 -13.17 -23.45 -14.01
CA SER A 103 -13.77 -24.77 -14.25
C SER A 103 -14.90 -25.01 -13.26
N ALA A 104 -16.08 -24.51 -13.59
CA ALA A 104 -17.35 -25.15 -13.26
C ALA A 104 -17.90 -25.69 -14.58
N ALA A 105 -18.49 -26.89 -14.58
CA ALA A 105 -19.10 -27.47 -15.77
C ALA A 105 -19.95 -26.42 -16.49
N ALA A 106 -19.54 -26.04 -17.71
CA ALA A 106 -20.24 -25.01 -18.46
C ALA A 106 -21.66 -25.52 -18.77
N PRO A 107 -22.71 -24.74 -18.45
CA PRO A 107 -24.08 -25.17 -18.69
C PRO A 107 -24.31 -25.44 -20.18
N SER A 108 -25.16 -26.41 -20.49
CA SER A 108 -25.48 -26.77 -21.87
C SER A 108 -26.16 -25.59 -22.60
N PRO A 109 -26.10 -25.51 -23.93
CA PRO A 109 -26.82 -24.47 -24.70
C PRO A 109 -28.33 -24.42 -24.38
N GLU A 110 -28.93 -25.57 -24.10
CA GLU A 110 -30.33 -25.69 -23.68
C GLU A 110 -30.56 -25.13 -22.26
N GLU A 111 -29.64 -25.41 -21.32
CA GLU A 111 -29.67 -24.84 -19.97
C GLU A 111 -29.51 -23.31 -20.01
N MET A 112 -28.60 -22.80 -20.84
CA MET A 112 -28.42 -21.36 -21.05
C MET A 112 -29.67 -20.69 -21.63
N ALA A 113 -30.32 -21.31 -22.60
CA ALA A 113 -31.55 -20.80 -23.21
C ALA A 113 -32.72 -20.81 -22.21
N LEU A 114 -32.88 -21.88 -21.44
CA LEU A 114 -33.90 -22.00 -20.39
C LEU A 114 -33.69 -20.95 -19.29
N GLU A 115 -32.43 -20.71 -18.91
CA GLU A 115 -32.08 -19.69 -17.92
C GLU A 115 -32.36 -18.28 -18.46
N ALA A 116 -32.10 -18.01 -19.74
CA ALA A 116 -32.40 -16.73 -20.39
C ALA A 116 -33.91 -16.44 -20.42
N VAL A 117 -34.73 -17.43 -20.80
CA VAL A 117 -36.21 -17.32 -20.78
C VAL A 117 -36.70 -17.08 -19.36
N SER A 118 -36.20 -17.83 -18.38
CA SER A 118 -36.56 -17.67 -16.96
C SER A 118 -36.23 -16.27 -16.42
N ARG A 119 -35.09 -15.70 -16.83
CA ARG A 119 -34.67 -14.33 -16.45
C ARG A 119 -35.56 -13.26 -17.09
N GLN A 120 -35.92 -13.42 -18.35
CA GLN A 120 -36.81 -12.47 -19.04
C GLN A 120 -38.18 -12.43 -18.37
N THR A 121 -38.76 -13.58 -18.06
CA THR A 121 -40.04 -13.69 -17.35
C THR A 121 -39.98 -13.08 -15.95
N LEU A 122 -38.87 -13.25 -15.21
CA LEU A 122 -38.69 -12.61 -13.91
C LEU A 122 -38.64 -11.08 -14.03
N ARG A 123 -37.94 -10.57 -15.03
CA ARG A 123 -37.82 -9.12 -15.26
C ARG A 123 -39.17 -8.50 -15.56
N GLU A 124 -39.93 -9.09 -16.48
CA GLU A 124 -41.27 -8.63 -16.84
C GLU A 124 -42.22 -8.64 -15.62
N ALA A 125 -42.15 -9.70 -14.80
CA ALA A 125 -42.93 -9.76 -13.57
C ALA A 125 -42.54 -8.65 -12.57
N MET A 126 -41.24 -8.39 -12.41
CA MET A 126 -40.73 -7.33 -11.54
C MET A 126 -41.08 -5.93 -12.03
N ASP A 127 -41.25 -5.73 -13.35
CA ASP A 127 -41.67 -4.46 -13.94
C ASP A 127 -43.16 -4.15 -13.72
N THR A 128 -43.98 -5.14 -13.31
CA THR A 128 -45.36 -4.90 -12.87
C THR A 128 -45.45 -4.25 -11.47
N LEU A 129 -44.37 -4.28 -10.69
CA LEU A 129 -44.33 -3.73 -9.34
C LEU A 129 -44.07 -2.23 -9.37
N GLY A 130 -44.69 -1.51 -8.43
CA GLY A 130 -44.28 -0.13 -8.17
C GLY A 130 -42.81 -0.08 -7.71
N ALA A 131 -42.06 0.95 -8.11
CA ALA A 131 -40.61 1.07 -7.83
C ALA A 131 -40.27 0.82 -6.35
N GLU A 132 -41.08 1.37 -5.45
CA GLU A 132 -40.94 1.22 -4.01
C GLU A 132 -41.19 -0.21 -3.49
N GLN A 133 -42.13 -0.95 -4.11
CA GLN A 133 -42.40 -2.35 -3.78
C GLN A 133 -41.25 -3.24 -4.28
N ARG A 134 -40.82 -3.00 -5.51
CA ARG A 134 -39.69 -3.67 -6.14
C ARG A 134 -38.41 -3.51 -5.32
N ASN A 135 -38.10 -2.28 -4.91
CA ASN A 135 -36.90 -1.98 -4.13
C ASN A 135 -36.91 -2.67 -2.76
N ALA A 136 -38.03 -2.62 -2.04
CA ALA A 136 -38.17 -3.31 -0.75
C ALA A 136 -38.00 -4.82 -0.90
N LEU A 137 -38.56 -5.41 -1.96
CA LEU A 137 -38.42 -6.83 -2.26
C LEU A 137 -36.97 -7.22 -2.60
N LEU A 138 -36.27 -6.44 -3.42
CA LEU A 138 -34.88 -6.70 -3.80
C LEU A 138 -33.94 -6.63 -2.59
N LEU A 139 -34.07 -5.60 -1.75
CA LEU A 139 -33.27 -5.47 -0.52
C LEU A 139 -33.48 -6.67 0.41
N TYR A 140 -34.72 -7.14 0.56
CA TYR A 140 -35.02 -8.31 1.37
C TYR A 140 -34.50 -9.60 0.74
N ALA A 141 -34.96 -9.93 -0.47
CA ALA A 141 -34.77 -11.25 -1.07
C ALA A 141 -33.37 -11.45 -1.64
N VAL A 142 -32.74 -10.41 -2.21
CA VAL A 142 -31.39 -10.49 -2.76
C VAL A 142 -30.36 -10.09 -1.70
N GLY A 143 -30.61 -8.97 -1.02
CA GLY A 143 -29.66 -8.38 -0.07
C GLY A 143 -29.63 -9.06 1.30
N GLY A 144 -30.68 -9.80 1.68
CA GLY A 144 -30.79 -10.38 3.01
C GLY A 144 -30.88 -9.32 4.10
N TYR A 145 -31.41 -8.13 3.78
CA TYR A 145 -31.68 -7.10 4.77
C TYR A 145 -32.92 -7.46 5.60
N ASP A 146 -32.85 -7.20 6.90
CA ASP A 146 -34.04 -7.30 7.74
C ASP A 146 -34.99 -6.11 7.51
N TYR A 147 -36.22 -6.23 8.00
CA TYR A 147 -37.23 -5.19 7.77
C TYR A 147 -36.88 -3.84 8.40
N ALA A 148 -36.11 -3.80 9.49
CA ALA A 148 -35.69 -2.57 10.14
C ALA A 148 -34.55 -1.89 9.36
N GLU A 149 -33.58 -2.66 8.86
CA GLU A 149 -32.55 -2.19 7.94
C GLU A 149 -33.17 -1.60 6.67
N ILE A 150 -34.18 -2.28 6.09
CA ILE A 150 -34.91 -1.79 4.90
C ILE A 150 -35.67 -0.50 5.21
N ALA A 151 -36.33 -0.41 6.36
CA ALA A 151 -37.03 0.79 6.80
C ALA A 151 -36.06 1.99 6.88
N GLY A 152 -34.89 1.81 7.49
CA GLY A 152 -33.85 2.84 7.56
C GLY A 152 -33.25 3.19 6.19
N LEU A 153 -33.05 2.19 5.31
CA LEU A 153 -32.55 2.38 3.96
C LEU A 153 -33.48 3.21 3.07
N MET A 154 -34.78 2.97 3.19
CA MET A 154 -35.80 3.57 2.33
C MET A 154 -36.46 4.82 2.94
N GLY A 155 -36.19 5.12 4.21
CA GLY A 155 -36.84 6.23 4.93
C GLY A 155 -38.33 5.98 5.19
N LEU A 156 -38.70 4.73 5.49
CA LEU A 156 -40.09 4.30 5.67
C LEU A 156 -40.34 3.77 7.08
N SER A 157 -41.60 3.69 7.48
CA SER A 157 -41.98 2.98 8.70
C SER A 157 -41.90 1.45 8.51
N LEU A 158 -41.56 0.73 9.58
CA LEU A 158 -41.51 -0.74 9.59
C LEU A 158 -42.83 -1.40 9.10
N PRO A 159 -44.04 -0.93 9.49
CA PRO A 159 -45.29 -1.47 8.96
C PRO A 159 -45.45 -1.29 7.45
N LEU A 160 -44.99 -0.15 6.92
CA LEU A 160 -45.07 0.14 5.48
C LEU A 160 -44.15 -0.77 4.67
N VAL A 161 -42.93 -1.05 5.17
CA VAL A 161 -42.01 -2.02 4.56
C VAL A 161 -42.63 -3.41 4.50
N LYS A 162 -43.19 -3.90 5.62
CA LYS A 162 -43.89 -5.20 5.67
C LYS A 162 -45.02 -5.26 4.64
N LYS A 163 -45.86 -4.22 4.56
CA LYS A 163 -46.96 -4.14 3.60
C LYS A 163 -46.45 -4.16 2.15
N ARG A 164 -45.39 -3.42 1.83
CA ARG A 164 -44.81 -3.37 0.47
C ARG A 164 -44.23 -4.71 0.05
N ILE A 165 -43.46 -5.37 0.91
CA ILE A 165 -42.90 -6.70 0.61
C ILE A 165 -44.03 -7.72 0.43
N TYR A 166 -45.02 -7.73 1.33
CA TYR A 166 -46.18 -8.61 1.22
C TYR A 166 -46.96 -8.39 -0.08
N THR A 167 -47.21 -7.12 -0.46
CA THR A 167 -47.93 -6.77 -1.69
C THR A 167 -47.14 -7.19 -2.93
N ALA A 168 -45.82 -6.94 -2.93
CA ALA A 168 -44.94 -7.36 -4.02
C ALA A 168 -44.97 -8.87 -4.22
N ARG A 169 -44.83 -9.66 -3.14
CA ARG A 169 -44.91 -11.12 -3.20
C ARG A 169 -46.26 -11.61 -3.70
N ARG A 170 -47.36 -10.99 -3.27
CA ARG A 170 -48.72 -11.37 -3.70
C ARG A 170 -49.00 -11.04 -5.16
N GLN A 171 -48.45 -9.94 -5.67
CA GLN A 171 -48.59 -9.55 -7.09
C GLN A 171 -47.83 -10.50 -8.01
N LEU A 172 -46.67 -10.99 -7.57
CA LEU A 172 -45.84 -11.95 -8.29
C LEU A 172 -46.36 -13.42 -8.18
N ARG A 173 -47.66 -13.61 -7.92
CA ARG A 173 -48.40 -14.87 -7.69
C ARG A 173 -47.65 -16.16 -8.11
N GLY A 174 -47.39 -17.04 -7.14
CA GLY A 174 -47.25 -18.48 -7.38
C GLY A 174 -45.85 -19.09 -7.36
N ASP A 175 -45.04 -18.75 -6.36
CA ASP A 175 -44.26 -19.68 -5.53
C ASP A 175 -43.22 -18.84 -4.79
N GLU A 176 -43.38 -18.65 -3.47
CA GLU A 176 -42.35 -18.00 -2.66
C GLU A 176 -40.98 -18.68 -2.83
N ASN A 177 -40.99 -20.00 -3.06
CA ASN A 177 -39.79 -20.79 -3.36
C ASN A 177 -39.18 -20.47 -4.72
N LEU A 178 -39.99 -20.27 -5.77
CA LEU A 178 -39.51 -19.97 -7.12
C LEU A 178 -39.02 -18.53 -7.22
N LEU A 179 -39.66 -17.59 -6.50
CA LEU A 179 -39.22 -16.21 -6.42
C LEU A 179 -37.93 -16.07 -5.61
N ALA A 180 -37.82 -16.78 -4.47
CA ALA A 180 -36.59 -16.84 -3.69
C ALA A 180 -35.46 -17.53 -4.46
N LEU A 181 -35.74 -18.58 -5.24
CA LEU A 181 -34.79 -19.29 -6.10
C LEU A 181 -34.36 -18.44 -7.31
N ARG A 182 -35.29 -17.70 -7.94
CA ARG A 182 -34.98 -16.80 -9.06
C ARG A 182 -34.30 -15.51 -8.61
N LEU A 183 -34.55 -15.02 -7.41
CA LEU A 183 -33.82 -13.89 -6.82
C LEU A 183 -32.50 -14.34 -6.17
N SER A 184 -32.30 -15.63 -5.90
CA SER A 184 -31.02 -16.16 -5.44
C SER A 184 -30.02 -16.35 -6.58
N THR A 185 -30.48 -16.68 -7.80
CA THR A 185 -29.62 -16.59 -9.01
C THR A 185 -29.21 -15.16 -9.30
N GLU A 186 -29.98 -14.18 -8.82
CA GLU A 186 -29.58 -12.78 -8.90
C GLU A 186 -28.41 -12.42 -7.96
N ARG A 187 -28.05 -13.25 -6.99
CA ARG A 187 -26.98 -12.91 -6.03
C ARG A 187 -25.59 -13.10 -6.64
N PRO A 188 -24.65 -12.16 -6.44
CA PRO A 188 -23.24 -12.38 -6.77
C PRO A 188 -22.67 -13.62 -6.08
N SER A 189 -23.13 -13.95 -4.87
CA SER A 189 -22.67 -15.14 -4.14
C SER A 189 -23.01 -16.46 -4.81
N GLY A 190 -24.01 -16.50 -5.70
CA GLY A 190 -24.37 -17.71 -6.47
C GLY A 190 -23.37 -18.00 -7.60
N ARG A 191 -22.57 -17.01 -8.01
CA ARG A 191 -21.47 -17.20 -8.95
C ARG A 191 -20.19 -17.50 -8.18
N THR A 192 -19.66 -18.70 -8.37
CA THR A 192 -18.37 -19.11 -7.81
C THR A 192 -17.31 -18.08 -8.22
N GLY A 193 -16.65 -17.47 -7.24
CA GLY A 193 -15.47 -16.63 -7.49
C GLY A 193 -15.66 -15.10 -7.51
N PHE A 194 -16.85 -14.52 -7.27
CA PHE A 194 -16.99 -13.04 -7.27
C PHE A 194 -15.99 -12.35 -6.34
N ALA A 195 -15.91 -12.78 -5.08
CA ALA A 195 -14.97 -12.19 -4.12
C ALA A 195 -13.50 -12.43 -4.50
N ALA A 196 -13.18 -13.59 -5.07
CA ALA A 196 -11.84 -13.90 -5.56
C ALA A 196 -11.46 -13.00 -6.76
N LEU A 197 -12.41 -12.75 -7.68
CA LEU A 197 -12.23 -11.84 -8.82
C LEU A 197 -11.99 -10.40 -8.34
N VAL A 198 -12.80 -9.93 -7.37
CA VAL A 198 -12.62 -8.59 -6.78
C VAL A 198 -11.25 -8.48 -6.10
N ARG A 199 -10.86 -9.49 -5.32
CA ARG A 199 -9.54 -9.58 -4.70
C ARG A 199 -8.43 -9.48 -5.74
N GLU A 200 -8.48 -10.32 -6.77
CA GLU A 200 -7.47 -10.37 -7.83
C GLU A 200 -7.36 -9.02 -8.57
N ARG A 201 -8.50 -8.42 -8.96
CA ARG A 201 -8.51 -7.11 -9.63
C ARG A 201 -7.96 -6.00 -8.73
N ALA A 202 -8.29 -6.02 -7.44
CA ALA A 202 -7.79 -5.05 -6.48
C ALA A 202 -6.27 -5.17 -6.27
N THR A 203 -5.77 -6.38 -6.04
CA THR A 203 -4.33 -6.63 -5.84
C THR A 203 -3.53 -6.34 -7.12
N ARG A 204 -4.03 -6.74 -8.29
CA ARG A 204 -3.40 -6.43 -9.58
C ARG A 204 -3.31 -4.92 -9.82
N ARG A 205 -4.38 -4.16 -9.54
CA ARG A 205 -4.35 -2.68 -9.63
C ARG A 205 -3.38 -2.07 -8.60
N ALA A 206 -3.28 -2.64 -7.41
CA ALA A 206 -2.36 -2.16 -6.38
C ALA A 206 -0.89 -2.40 -6.78
N GLN A 207 -0.59 -3.58 -7.32
CA GLN A 207 0.73 -3.92 -7.85
C GLN A 207 1.10 -3.01 -9.02
N LYS A 208 0.21 -2.84 -10.01
CA LYS A 208 0.45 -1.92 -11.12
C LYS A 208 0.68 -0.49 -10.64
N ARG A 209 -0.09 -0.01 -9.65
CA ARG A 209 0.11 1.33 -9.07
C ARG A 209 1.47 1.44 -8.38
N LYS A 210 1.92 0.40 -7.68
CA LYS A 210 3.25 0.33 -7.07
C LYS A 210 4.35 0.36 -8.14
N GLU A 211 4.20 -0.41 -9.21
CA GLU A 211 5.12 -0.42 -10.35
C GLU A 211 5.18 0.93 -11.03
N THR A 212 4.04 1.57 -11.34
CA THR A 212 4.02 2.92 -11.93
C THR A 212 4.67 3.97 -11.02
N LEU A 213 4.39 3.93 -9.71
CA LEU A 213 5.05 4.80 -8.74
C LEU A 213 6.56 4.55 -8.69
N MET A 214 6.98 3.29 -8.80
CA MET A 214 8.39 2.91 -8.83
C MET A 214 9.05 3.35 -10.13
N GLU A 215 8.41 3.21 -11.28
CA GLU A 215 8.89 3.70 -12.58
C GLU A 215 8.98 5.22 -12.61
N GLU A 216 7.98 5.92 -12.07
CA GLU A 216 7.98 7.38 -11.96
C GLU A 216 9.08 7.86 -11.02
N GLN A 217 9.26 7.18 -9.88
CA GLN A 217 10.37 7.43 -8.97
C GLN A 217 11.72 7.14 -9.64
N ASN A 218 11.85 6.03 -10.35
CA ASN A 218 13.08 5.66 -11.06
C ASN A 218 13.39 6.65 -12.18
N ARG A 219 12.38 7.15 -12.90
CA ARG A 219 12.53 8.20 -13.92
C ARG A 219 12.97 9.53 -13.31
N THR A 220 12.39 9.88 -12.17
CA THR A 220 12.81 11.06 -11.38
C THR A 220 14.25 10.90 -10.90
N ASN A 221 14.61 9.70 -10.45
CA ASN A 221 15.96 9.37 -10.01
C ASN A 221 16.96 9.32 -11.17
N ALA A 222 16.57 8.86 -12.36
CA ALA A 222 17.43 8.82 -13.54
C ALA A 222 17.80 10.23 -14.05
N ALA A 223 16.97 11.24 -13.75
CA ALA A 223 17.32 12.65 -13.99
C ALA A 223 18.37 13.17 -12.99
N LEU A 224 18.53 12.50 -11.84
CA LEU A 224 19.56 12.82 -10.86
C LEU A 224 20.83 12.05 -11.21
N ARG A 225 21.95 12.77 -11.36
CA ARG A 225 23.26 12.14 -11.52
C ARG A 225 23.79 11.71 -10.15
N VAL A 226 23.18 10.66 -9.58
CA VAL A 226 23.63 10.08 -8.32
C VAL A 226 24.72 9.06 -8.62
N GLU A 227 25.90 9.22 -8.03
CA GLU A 227 27.00 8.27 -8.19
C GLU A 227 27.51 7.81 -6.83
N LEU A 228 27.71 6.50 -6.71
CA LEU A 228 28.33 5.89 -5.54
C LEU A 228 29.84 5.64 -5.79
N VAL A 229 30.68 6.49 -5.20
CA VAL A 229 32.13 6.48 -5.39
C VAL A 229 32.82 5.73 -4.25
N GLY A 230 33.69 4.76 -4.54
CA GLY A 230 34.36 3.91 -3.53
C GLY A 230 34.88 2.58 -4.12
N PRO A 231 35.48 1.67 -3.32
CA PRO A 231 35.90 1.88 -1.92
C PRO A 231 37.26 2.59 -1.80
N GLY A 232 38.00 2.77 -2.90
CA GLY A 232 39.35 3.37 -2.93
C GLY A 232 39.42 4.89 -2.76
N ILE A 233 38.39 5.53 -2.19
CA ILE A 233 38.55 6.91 -1.73
C ILE A 233 39.43 6.81 -0.49
N GLU A 234 40.70 7.21 -0.63
CA GLU A 234 41.55 7.45 0.52
C GLU A 234 40.93 8.66 1.25
N VAL A 235 40.05 8.37 2.22
CA VAL A 235 39.40 9.40 3.04
C VAL A 235 40.48 9.98 3.96
N LYS A 236 41.36 10.83 3.41
CA LYS A 236 42.48 11.51 4.11
C LYS A 236 42.02 12.51 5.17
N VAL A 237 40.71 12.66 5.33
CA VAL A 237 40.12 13.33 6.48
C VAL A 237 39.63 12.24 7.39
N PRO A 238 40.25 11.99 8.55
CA PRO A 238 39.87 10.86 9.39
C PRO A 238 38.36 10.89 9.63
N ILE A 239 37.72 9.76 9.36
CA ILE A 239 36.26 9.54 9.33
C ILE A 239 35.55 10.00 10.62
N LYS A 240 36.31 10.22 11.72
CA LYS A 240 35.91 10.97 12.92
C LYS A 240 35.33 12.38 12.65
N ASN A 241 35.54 12.91 11.46
CA ASN A 241 35.02 14.21 11.03
C ASN A 241 33.66 14.12 10.30
N LEU A 242 32.80 13.16 10.63
CA LEU A 242 31.36 13.15 10.28
C LEU A 242 30.69 14.53 10.50
N TYR A 243 31.17 15.27 11.51
CA TYR A 243 30.81 16.66 11.79
C TYR A 243 31.11 17.65 10.65
N ALA A 244 32.11 17.40 9.80
CA ALA A 244 32.41 18.23 8.63
C ALA A 244 31.33 18.11 7.54
N PHE A 245 30.68 16.95 7.39
CA PHE A 245 29.51 16.79 6.52
C PHE A 245 28.27 17.50 7.08
N TYR A 246 28.05 17.43 8.41
CA TYR A 246 27.04 18.22 9.10
C TYR A 246 27.31 19.74 8.99
N ARG A 247 28.57 20.18 8.98
CA ARG A 247 28.95 21.59 8.76
C ARG A 247 28.91 22.01 7.29
N TYR A 248 29.12 21.09 6.34
CA TYR A 248 28.91 21.31 4.89
C TYR A 248 27.46 21.71 4.59
N GLU A 249 26.51 21.14 5.34
CA GLU A 249 25.09 21.52 5.29
C GLU A 249 24.85 22.99 5.67
N MET A 250 25.69 23.55 6.56
CA MET A 250 25.63 24.95 7.00
C MET A 250 26.46 25.92 6.14
N LEU A 251 27.53 25.48 5.48
CA LEU A 251 28.49 26.38 4.80
C LEU A 251 28.22 26.61 3.30
N LEU A 252 27.66 25.64 2.57
CA LEU A 252 27.59 25.73 1.10
C LEU A 252 26.33 26.38 0.51
N PHE A 253 25.39 26.81 1.35
CA PHE A 253 24.10 27.27 0.84
C PHE A 253 23.52 28.39 1.70
N ASN A 254 24.09 29.59 1.58
CA ASN A 254 23.33 30.81 1.78
C ASN A 254 22.50 31.06 0.50
N ASP A 255 21.20 31.26 0.65
CA ASP A 255 20.29 31.78 -0.39
C ASP A 255 20.22 31.06 -1.75
N GLY A 256 19.89 29.77 -1.72
CA GLY A 256 19.08 29.17 -2.79
C GLY A 256 19.78 28.66 -4.07
N GLU A 257 21.06 28.95 -4.28
CA GLU A 257 21.85 28.41 -5.41
C GLU A 257 23.16 27.76 -4.90
N PRO A 258 23.66 26.69 -5.54
CA PRO A 258 24.97 26.13 -5.20
C PRO A 258 26.07 27.11 -5.65
N ALA A 259 26.70 27.82 -4.71
CA ALA A 259 27.91 28.58 -5.00
C ALA A 259 29.13 27.63 -5.01
N PRO A 260 30.04 27.74 -6.00
CA PRO A 260 31.26 26.95 -6.01
C PRO A 260 32.13 27.32 -4.79
N PRO A 261 32.86 26.36 -4.21
CA PRO A 261 33.88 26.68 -3.22
C PRO A 261 34.87 27.68 -3.82
N THR A 262 35.17 28.77 -3.11
CA THR A 262 36.31 29.64 -3.42
C THR A 262 37.61 28.84 -3.36
N GLU A 263 38.65 29.27 -4.07
CA GLU A 263 40.00 28.68 -4.00
C GLU A 263 40.48 28.53 -2.54
N GLU A 264 40.11 29.51 -1.70
CA GLU A 264 40.32 29.52 -0.25
C GLU A 264 39.63 28.35 0.46
N SER A 265 38.37 28.03 0.13
CA SER A 265 37.65 26.88 0.71
C SER A 265 38.13 25.51 0.21
N ALA A 266 38.74 25.45 -0.98
CA ALA A 266 39.44 24.27 -1.49
C ALA A 266 40.82 24.08 -0.83
N GLU A 267 41.53 25.17 -0.52
CA GLU A 267 42.75 25.16 0.29
C GLU A 267 42.48 24.93 1.79
N THR A 268 41.31 25.30 2.29
CA THR A 268 40.88 25.02 3.67
C THR A 268 40.77 23.52 3.94
N TRP A 269 40.53 22.71 2.90
CA TRP A 269 40.62 21.24 2.98
C TRP A 269 42.07 20.71 2.98
N LYS A 270 43.05 21.51 2.55
CA LYS A 270 44.47 21.15 2.54
C LYS A 270 45.19 21.42 3.87
N CYS A 271 44.62 22.15 4.83
CA CYS A 271 45.32 22.47 6.08
C CYS A 271 44.43 22.38 7.32
N GLY A 272 44.76 21.43 8.19
CA GLY A 272 44.17 21.21 9.52
C GLY A 272 44.50 22.29 10.55
N THR A 273 44.25 23.56 10.27
CA THR A 273 44.55 24.70 11.16
C THR A 273 43.42 25.09 12.12
N TRP A 274 42.22 24.53 11.96
CA TRP A 274 41.11 24.71 12.93
C TRP A 274 40.80 23.47 13.74
N VAL A 275 41.37 22.34 13.32
CA VAL A 275 41.03 21.01 13.80
C VAL A 275 42.20 20.54 14.66
N ASN A 276 41.96 20.30 15.95
CA ASN A 276 43.01 19.75 16.79
C ASN A 276 43.41 18.34 16.30
N GLN A 277 44.49 17.77 16.87
CA GLN A 277 44.95 16.40 16.55
C GLN A 277 43.85 15.31 16.66
N HIS A 278 42.74 15.64 17.35
CA HIS A 278 41.59 14.77 17.56
C HIS A 278 40.43 14.98 16.57
N GLY A 279 40.45 15.97 15.68
CA GLY A 279 39.35 16.17 14.70
C GLY A 279 38.32 17.24 15.09
N VAL A 280 38.56 18.02 16.15
CA VAL A 280 37.58 18.97 16.71
C VAL A 280 37.94 20.42 16.36
N ILE A 281 36.95 21.20 15.94
CA ILE A 281 37.12 22.64 15.67
C ILE A 281 37.19 23.41 16.99
N ASN A 282 38.28 24.15 17.25
CA ASN A 282 38.40 25.00 18.44
C ASN A 282 37.28 26.07 18.48
N GLY A 283 36.55 26.16 19.61
CA GLY A 283 35.57 27.24 19.88
C GLY A 283 34.09 26.82 19.94
N LEU A 284 33.75 25.54 19.74
CA LEU A 284 32.40 25.00 19.94
C LEU A 284 32.35 24.17 21.23
N ASN A 285 31.52 24.58 22.19
CA ASN A 285 31.20 23.85 23.44
C ASN A 285 30.29 22.62 23.17
N SER A 286 30.57 21.86 22.11
CA SER A 286 29.81 20.66 21.74
C SER A 286 30.67 19.42 21.95
N ARG A 287 30.10 18.41 22.64
CA ARG A 287 30.77 17.14 22.91
C ARG A 287 31.31 16.52 21.62
N THR A 288 32.55 16.06 21.65
CA THR A 288 33.14 15.28 20.56
C THR A 288 32.38 13.96 20.39
N HIS A 289 32.48 13.29 19.24
CA HIS A 289 31.92 11.93 19.09
C HIS A 289 32.53 10.97 20.14
N ASP A 290 33.82 11.12 20.44
CA ASP A 290 34.53 10.41 21.52
C ASP A 290 33.94 10.70 22.92
N GLU A 291 33.39 11.89 23.15
CA GLU A 291 32.72 12.28 24.40
C GLU A 291 31.22 11.94 24.41
N ALA A 292 30.61 11.65 23.25
CA ALA A 292 29.20 11.31 23.08
C ALA A 292 28.94 9.80 23.07
N VAL A 293 29.95 9.00 22.72
CA VAL A 293 29.89 7.54 22.67
C VAL A 293 30.86 6.97 23.70
N SER A 294 30.37 6.74 24.92
CA SER A 294 31.10 5.97 25.93
C SER A 294 30.94 4.47 25.64
N GLY A 295 32.02 3.82 25.21
CA GLY A 295 32.14 2.35 25.16
C GLY A 295 32.24 1.76 23.75
N GLU A 296 33.28 0.93 23.57
CA GLU A 296 33.48 -0.22 22.65
C GLU A 296 33.17 -0.11 21.13
N ASP A 297 32.46 0.89 20.62
CA ASP A 297 32.04 0.98 19.21
C ASP A 297 32.95 1.89 18.36
N ASN A 298 34.26 1.61 18.34
CA ASN A 298 35.19 2.23 17.37
C ASN A 298 35.08 1.59 15.99
N PHE A 299 33.86 1.48 15.44
CA PHE A 299 33.64 0.78 14.17
C PHE A 299 34.42 1.38 13.01
N TRP A 300 34.75 2.68 13.07
CA TRP A 300 35.58 3.38 12.08
C TRP A 300 37.03 2.89 12.02
N GLU A 301 37.49 2.11 13.00
CA GLU A 301 38.80 1.48 13.01
C GLU A 301 38.78 0.04 12.44
N TRP A 302 37.60 -0.49 12.12
CA TRP A 302 37.49 -1.84 11.58
C TRP A 302 38.19 -1.95 10.22
N PRO A 303 39.18 -2.85 10.07
CA PRO A 303 39.87 -3.02 8.79
C PRO A 303 38.96 -3.48 7.65
N SER A 304 37.81 -4.06 7.99
CA SER A 304 36.78 -4.53 7.05
C SER A 304 35.83 -3.42 6.59
N LEU A 305 35.87 -2.23 7.22
CA LEU A 305 34.95 -1.15 6.92
C LEU A 305 35.33 -0.46 5.62
N GLN A 306 34.39 -0.44 4.68
CA GLN A 306 34.52 0.27 3.42
C GLN A 306 33.58 1.46 3.37
N ALA A 307 34.12 2.62 3.01
CA ALA A 307 33.36 3.85 2.83
C ALA A 307 32.99 4.06 1.36
N TYR A 308 31.75 4.49 1.14
CA TYR A 308 31.22 4.86 -0.16
C TYR A 308 30.68 6.29 -0.07
N LEU A 309 31.15 7.17 -0.94
CA LEU A 309 30.65 8.54 -1.05
C LEU A 309 29.45 8.55 -2.00
N ILE A 310 28.34 9.14 -1.55
CA ILE A 310 27.17 9.40 -2.39
C ILE A 310 27.32 10.80 -2.94
N THR A 311 27.35 10.94 -4.26
CA THR A 311 27.36 12.25 -4.92
C THR A 311 26.06 12.51 -5.66
N LEU A 312 25.72 13.78 -5.85
CA LEU A 312 24.62 14.27 -6.69
C LEU A 312 25.19 15.35 -7.62
N ASN A 313 25.15 15.10 -8.93
CA ASN A 313 25.76 15.98 -9.94
C ASN A 313 27.25 16.25 -9.67
N GLY A 314 27.99 15.25 -9.19
CA GLY A 314 29.40 15.35 -8.81
C GLY A 314 29.65 15.95 -7.43
N TRP A 315 28.61 16.42 -6.72
CA TRP A 315 28.75 17.03 -5.40
C TRP A 315 28.46 16.04 -4.27
N PRO A 316 29.24 16.05 -3.17
CA PRO A 316 28.94 15.21 -2.01
C PRO A 316 27.51 15.42 -1.48
N ALA A 317 26.73 14.36 -1.44
CA ALA A 317 25.33 14.35 -1.02
C ALA A 317 25.08 13.41 0.18
N GLY A 318 26.05 12.58 0.53
CA GLY A 318 25.93 11.62 1.61
C GLY A 318 27.06 10.60 1.58
N PHE A 319 26.95 9.57 2.39
CA PHE A 319 27.86 8.44 2.39
C PHE A 319 27.17 7.17 2.93
N ALA A 320 27.78 6.03 2.64
CA ALA A 320 27.41 4.73 3.21
C ALA A 320 28.68 4.03 3.71
N MET A 321 28.57 3.32 4.82
CA MET A 321 29.66 2.51 5.39
C MET A 321 29.22 1.06 5.46
N VAL A 322 30.01 0.19 4.86
CA VAL A 322 29.72 -1.24 4.77
C VAL A 322 30.86 -2.00 5.42
N ALA A 323 30.54 -2.79 6.44
CA ALA A 323 31.47 -3.71 7.07
C ALA A 323 31.29 -5.11 6.46
N SER A 324 32.37 -5.87 6.39
CA SER A 324 32.38 -7.28 6.00
C SER A 324 32.89 -8.14 7.16
N PRO A 325 32.86 -9.49 7.08
CA PRO A 325 33.46 -10.34 8.11
C PRO A 325 34.90 -9.92 8.44
N PRO A 326 35.27 -9.87 9.74
CA PRO A 326 34.56 -10.44 10.89
C PRO A 326 33.54 -9.49 11.55
N ASN A 327 33.30 -8.30 11.01
CA ASN A 327 32.47 -7.27 11.63
C ASN A 327 30.99 -7.30 11.20
N ALA A 328 30.59 -8.33 10.44
CA ALA A 328 29.22 -8.68 10.14
C ALA A 328 28.79 -9.93 10.94
N THR A 329 27.48 -10.11 11.15
CA THR A 329 26.93 -11.29 11.83
C THR A 329 27.34 -12.57 11.10
N PRO A 330 27.63 -13.68 11.81
CA PRO A 330 28.00 -14.94 11.17
C PRO A 330 27.00 -15.37 10.08
N GLY A 331 27.49 -15.60 8.87
CA GLY A 331 26.68 -15.97 7.71
C GLY A 331 26.11 -14.78 6.92
N VAL A 332 26.38 -13.54 7.34
CA VAL A 332 26.13 -12.30 6.60
C VAL A 332 27.44 -11.84 5.93
N GLU A 333 27.35 -11.41 4.68
CA GLU A 333 28.50 -10.96 3.88
C GLU A 333 28.77 -9.47 4.05
N TYR A 334 27.71 -8.68 4.24
CA TYR A 334 27.79 -7.22 4.35
C TYR A 334 26.86 -6.68 5.44
N ARG A 335 27.41 -5.84 6.32
CA ARG A 335 26.65 -5.06 7.31
C ARG A 335 26.66 -3.59 6.89
N LEU A 336 25.50 -2.99 6.75
CA LEU A 336 25.40 -1.53 6.61
C LEU A 336 25.54 -0.88 7.98
N GLN A 337 26.73 -0.34 8.25
CA GLN A 337 27.08 0.25 9.55
C GLN A 337 26.54 1.66 9.71
N GLU A 338 26.61 2.48 8.66
CA GLU A 338 26.12 3.86 8.67
C GLU A 338 25.62 4.24 7.27
N PHE A 339 24.55 5.03 7.22
CA PHE A 339 24.00 5.51 5.96
C PHE A 339 23.37 6.88 6.14
N PHE A 340 23.94 7.86 5.45
CA PHE A 340 23.56 9.24 5.63
C PHE A 340 23.42 9.98 4.30
N VAL A 341 22.40 10.83 4.22
CA VAL A 341 22.16 11.76 3.12
C VAL A 341 21.82 13.12 3.71
N ILE A 342 22.43 14.20 3.20
CA ILE A 342 22.22 15.58 3.65
C ILE A 342 20.77 16.03 3.42
N ASN A 343 20.21 16.91 4.26
CA ASN A 343 18.79 17.27 4.21
C ASN A 343 18.34 17.82 2.85
N LYS A 344 19.20 18.60 2.19
CA LYS A 344 18.92 19.20 0.86
C LYS A 344 18.87 18.15 -0.27
N ALA A 345 19.45 16.97 -0.07
CA ALA A 345 19.37 15.83 -0.99
C ALA A 345 18.27 14.81 -0.60
N ARG A 346 17.71 14.89 0.61
CA ARG A 346 16.60 14.04 1.06
C ARG A 346 15.31 14.31 0.27
N ARG A 347 14.42 13.31 0.22
CA ARG A 347 13.12 13.35 -0.49
C ARG A 347 13.20 13.63 -2.00
N ARG A 348 14.40 13.63 -2.58
CA ARG A 348 14.63 13.71 -4.04
C ARG A 348 14.90 12.34 -4.65
N GLY A 349 15.05 11.28 -3.85
CA GLY A 349 15.34 9.93 -4.32
C GLY A 349 16.83 9.56 -4.35
N VAL A 350 17.71 10.48 -3.96
CA VAL A 350 19.17 10.27 -3.85
C VAL A 350 19.51 9.04 -3.01
N ALA A 351 18.91 8.94 -1.81
CA ALA A 351 19.14 7.81 -0.91
C ALA A 351 18.70 6.46 -1.51
N THR A 352 17.54 6.44 -2.16
CA THR A 352 17.00 5.25 -2.84
C THR A 352 17.93 4.79 -3.96
N GLU A 353 18.41 5.74 -4.78
CA GLU A 353 19.32 5.43 -5.88
C GLU A 353 20.71 4.97 -5.39
N ALA A 354 21.23 5.59 -4.33
CA ALA A 354 22.49 5.20 -3.71
C ALA A 354 22.47 3.75 -3.20
N ILE A 355 21.41 3.33 -2.52
CA ILE A 355 21.28 1.95 -2.01
C ILE A 355 21.10 0.97 -3.16
N ARG A 356 20.31 1.33 -4.18
CA ARG A 356 20.15 0.51 -5.39
C ARG A 356 21.51 0.22 -6.03
N GLN A 357 22.35 1.24 -6.18
CA GLN A 357 23.72 1.08 -6.69
C GLN A 357 24.60 0.26 -5.74
N LEU A 358 24.50 0.49 -4.43
CA LEU A 358 25.29 -0.23 -3.43
C LEU A 358 24.99 -1.73 -3.45
N PHE A 359 23.73 -2.13 -3.38
CA PHE A 359 23.29 -3.53 -3.39
C PHE A 359 23.57 -4.22 -4.72
N ALA A 360 23.45 -3.49 -5.85
CA ALA A 360 23.82 -4.03 -7.16
C ALA A 360 25.34 -4.28 -7.29
N ARG A 361 26.16 -3.43 -6.66
CA ARG A 361 27.63 -3.53 -6.69
C ARG A 361 28.18 -4.61 -5.77
N LEU A 362 27.47 -4.90 -4.68
CA LEU A 362 27.86 -5.84 -3.64
C LEU A 362 26.73 -6.88 -3.46
N PRO A 363 26.58 -7.84 -4.39
CA PRO A 363 25.60 -8.91 -4.26
C PRO A 363 26.01 -9.86 -3.14
N GLY A 364 25.06 -10.25 -2.29
CA GLY A 364 25.31 -11.18 -1.17
C GLY A 364 24.23 -11.06 -0.10
N LYS A 365 24.46 -11.72 1.04
CA LYS A 365 23.60 -11.57 2.24
C LYS A 365 23.94 -10.30 2.99
N TRP A 366 22.94 -9.48 3.25
CA TRP A 366 23.08 -8.20 3.95
C TRP A 366 22.42 -8.24 5.31
N GLU A 367 22.94 -7.42 6.23
CA GLU A 367 22.20 -6.96 7.39
C GLU A 367 22.28 -5.43 7.53
N LEU A 368 21.22 -4.82 8.07
CA LEU A 368 21.25 -3.42 8.48
C LEU A 368 20.35 -3.19 9.69
N TRP A 369 20.70 -2.20 10.50
CA TRP A 369 19.96 -1.85 11.72
C TRP A 369 19.33 -0.46 11.62
N THR A 370 18.15 -0.27 12.19
CA THR A 370 17.54 1.06 12.35
C THR A 370 16.84 1.22 13.70
N ASP A 371 17.00 2.39 14.31
CA ASP A 371 16.26 2.79 15.50
C ASP A 371 14.80 3.12 15.14
N PRO A 372 13.79 2.48 15.76
CA PRO A 372 12.37 2.74 15.54
C PRO A 372 11.94 4.15 15.94
N ARG A 373 12.70 4.84 16.81
CA ARG A 373 12.45 6.24 17.16
C ARG A 373 12.83 7.18 16.02
N ASN A 374 13.73 6.77 15.12
CA ASN A 374 14.04 7.50 13.90
C ASN A 374 13.01 7.14 12.82
N LEU A 375 11.78 7.63 12.99
CA LEU A 375 10.66 7.38 12.07
C LEU A 375 11.01 7.64 10.59
N PRO A 376 11.75 8.71 10.23
CA PRO A 376 12.18 8.91 8.84
C PRO A 376 13.06 7.77 8.29
N ALA A 377 14.07 7.32 9.06
CA ALA A 377 14.96 6.24 8.64
C ALA A 377 14.22 4.89 8.60
N SER A 378 13.43 4.58 9.64
CA SER A 378 12.65 3.35 9.71
C SER A 378 11.66 3.26 8.53
N SER A 379 10.89 4.31 8.27
CA SER A 379 9.96 4.35 7.12
C SER A 379 10.69 4.21 5.78
N PHE A 380 11.87 4.81 5.67
CA PHE A 380 12.70 4.71 4.48
C PHE A 380 13.17 3.27 4.25
N TRP A 381 13.68 2.57 5.26
CA TRP A 381 14.16 1.19 5.12
C TRP A 381 13.02 0.21 4.82
N HIS A 382 11.89 0.29 5.54
CA HIS A 382 10.70 -0.52 5.25
C HIS A 382 10.18 -0.35 3.82
N LYS A 383 10.35 0.85 3.24
CA LYS A 383 9.98 1.10 1.85
C LYS A 383 10.98 0.51 0.85
N ASN A 384 12.29 0.62 1.12
CA ASN A 384 13.33 0.35 0.13
C ASN A 384 13.92 -1.06 0.21
N VAL A 385 14.07 -1.66 1.40
CA VAL A 385 14.61 -3.03 1.56
C VAL A 385 13.85 -4.05 0.69
N PRO A 386 12.50 -4.11 0.70
CA PRO A 386 11.78 -5.06 -0.14
C PRO A 386 12.01 -4.86 -1.64
N LEU A 387 12.35 -3.64 -2.06
CA LEU A 387 12.59 -3.32 -3.47
C LEU A 387 13.98 -3.77 -3.90
N VAL A 388 15.01 -3.51 -3.09
CA VAL A 388 16.39 -3.85 -3.42
C VAL A 388 16.69 -5.34 -3.22
N SER A 389 15.94 -6.02 -2.34
CA SER A 389 16.07 -7.47 -2.12
C SER A 389 15.14 -8.33 -2.99
N GLY A 390 14.29 -7.71 -3.82
CA GLY A 390 13.27 -8.43 -4.58
C GLY A 390 12.25 -9.17 -3.69
N GLY A 391 12.00 -8.65 -2.49
CA GLY A 391 11.09 -9.22 -1.49
C GLY A 391 11.68 -10.35 -0.64
N LYS A 392 12.95 -10.70 -0.84
CA LYS A 392 13.66 -11.69 -0.02
C LYS A 392 14.32 -10.98 1.15
N PHE A 393 13.64 -10.91 2.29
CA PHE A 393 14.22 -10.38 3.53
C PHE A 393 13.46 -10.90 4.75
N THR A 394 14.13 -10.90 5.91
CA THR A 394 13.52 -11.00 7.23
C THR A 394 13.64 -9.64 7.94
N ASP A 395 12.69 -9.37 8.83
CA ASP A 395 12.61 -8.16 9.65
C ASP A 395 12.37 -8.59 11.09
N GLU A 396 13.35 -8.34 11.94
CA GLU A 396 13.36 -8.78 13.34
C GLU A 396 13.55 -7.60 14.28
N MET A 397 12.71 -7.53 15.31
CA MET A 397 12.85 -6.55 16.38
C MET A 397 13.78 -7.12 17.46
N ILE A 398 14.94 -6.49 17.62
CA ILE A 398 15.94 -6.89 18.62
C ILE A 398 16.15 -5.77 19.64
N TYR A 399 16.57 -6.13 20.85
CA TYR A 399 17.02 -5.18 21.86
C TYR A 399 18.54 -5.12 21.81
N ALA A 400 19.10 -3.93 21.58
CA ALA A 400 20.54 -3.75 21.66
C ALA A 400 20.97 -3.90 23.12
N GLY A 401 21.79 -4.90 23.46
CA GLY A 401 22.27 -5.08 24.83
C GLY A 401 23.23 -3.97 25.25
N GLY A 402 23.03 -3.40 26.45
CA GLY A 402 23.86 -2.34 27.05
C GLY A 402 23.03 -1.24 27.73
N ASP A 403 23.66 -0.12 28.10
CA ASP A 403 23.08 1.05 28.82
C ASP A 403 21.92 1.78 28.08
N ARG A 404 21.48 1.22 26.94
CA ARG A 404 20.41 1.70 26.08
C ARG A 404 19.58 0.52 25.60
N ASP A 405 18.67 0.02 26.44
CA ASP A 405 17.56 -0.90 26.09
C ASP A 405 16.61 -0.26 25.07
N VAL A 406 17.11 0.05 23.89
CA VAL A 406 16.35 0.65 22.80
C VAL A 406 16.08 -0.46 21.79
N PRO A 407 14.81 -0.73 21.45
CA PRO A 407 14.50 -1.68 20.40
C PRO A 407 15.07 -1.20 19.06
N GLY A 408 15.42 -2.10 18.18
CA GLY A 408 15.92 -1.82 16.84
C GLY A 408 15.44 -2.88 15.86
N TYR A 409 15.24 -2.49 14.60
CA TYR A 409 14.92 -3.44 13.54
C TYR A 409 16.20 -3.88 12.84
N VAL A 410 16.37 -5.19 12.66
CA VAL A 410 17.40 -5.77 11.79
C VAL A 410 16.71 -6.33 10.55
N PHE A 411 17.18 -5.89 9.39
CA PHE A 411 16.74 -6.45 8.11
C PHE A 411 17.84 -7.33 7.54
N THR A 412 17.52 -8.59 7.25
CA THR A 412 18.46 -9.54 6.64
C THR A 412 17.94 -10.00 5.29
N THR A 413 18.70 -9.82 4.20
CA THR A 413 18.25 -10.13 2.81
C THR A 413 18.72 -11.47 2.28
#